data_AF-A0A1E4SQX6-F1
#
_entry.id   AF-A0A1E4SQX6-F1
#
_cell.length_a   1.000
_cell.length_b   1.000
_cell.length_c   1.000
_cell.angle_alpha   90.00
_cell.angle_beta   90.00
_cell.angle_gamma   90.00
#
_symmetry.space_group_name_H-M   'P 1'
#
loop_
_entity.id
_entity.type
_entity.pdbx_description
1 polymer ?
#
loop_
_entity_poly.entity_id
_entity_poly.type
_entity_poly.pdbx_seq_one_letter_code
_entity_poly.pdbx_strand_id
1 'polypeptide(L)'
;MSQEAESALSGTIWPIPLTVEDRNTHDIIKSTTIYLHVARSQISNDDPNFTNISITGVYQDGSFHTDITAELSQSIFRGGRVPKKEWTSVLAGLFPIDEEDRDSEISQRLQVEARLMALQSQYDPLTGDLLESDDDPNSGALAVSIKTTDKLPLTVGSFDLAAVELDEHQGNLFNWLDLIHGQRTAMSSEIELLKKRISTLEQENFAVRANYETSAKSHRMIVDDLEQKFYQLLDSKKETIWSLT
;
A
#
# COMPACT_ATOMS: atom_id res chain seq x y z
N MET A 1 -33.83 -18.39 -17.92
CA MET A 1 -33.30 -17.05 -18.21
C MET A 1 -32.75 -16.54 -16.90
N SER A 2 -31.46 -16.76 -16.69
CA SER A 2 -30.76 -16.33 -15.49
C SER A 2 -30.44 -14.86 -15.68
N GLN A 3 -31.03 -13.98 -14.88
CA GLN A 3 -30.50 -12.63 -14.71
C GLN A 3 -29.15 -12.79 -14.04
N GLU A 4 -28.08 -12.69 -14.81
CA GLU A 4 -26.75 -12.40 -14.27
C GLU A 4 -26.90 -11.12 -13.46
N ALA A 5 -26.44 -11.14 -12.22
CA ALA A 5 -26.36 -9.98 -11.38
C ALA A 5 -25.37 -8.99 -12.03
N GLU A 6 -25.88 -8.10 -12.88
CA GLU A 6 -25.14 -6.92 -13.31
C GLU A 6 -24.84 -6.05 -12.08
N SER A 7 -23.63 -5.48 -12.06
CA SER A 7 -23.12 -4.52 -11.08
C SER A 7 -22.43 -5.09 -9.82
N ALA A 8 -21.17 -5.51 -10.00
CA ALA A 8 -20.17 -5.33 -8.95
C ALA A 8 -19.06 -4.45 -9.53
N LEU A 9 -18.79 -3.30 -8.89
CA LEU A 9 -17.58 -2.53 -9.20
C LEU A 9 -16.37 -3.45 -9.03
N SER A 10 -15.41 -3.37 -9.94
CA SER A 10 -14.17 -4.16 -9.91
C SER A 10 -12.95 -3.26 -9.72
N GLY A 11 -11.84 -3.82 -9.28
CA GLY A 11 -10.62 -3.09 -8.96
C GLY A 11 -10.47 -2.84 -7.46
N THR A 12 -9.87 -1.72 -7.07
CA THR A 12 -9.68 -1.37 -5.66
C THR A 12 -10.32 -0.04 -5.28
N ILE A 13 -10.77 0.07 -4.03
CA ILE A 13 -11.10 1.35 -3.41
C ILE A 13 -10.13 1.63 -2.28
N TRP A 14 -9.68 2.88 -2.19
CA TRP A 14 -8.86 3.33 -1.07
C TRP A 14 -9.01 4.84 -0.79
N PRO A 15 -8.93 5.24 0.49
CA PRO A 15 -9.05 6.63 0.89
C PRO A 15 -7.71 7.38 0.77
N ILE A 16 -7.76 8.64 0.33
CA ILE A 16 -6.64 9.59 0.43
C ILE A 16 -7.08 10.90 1.09
N PRO A 17 -6.18 11.63 1.77
CA PRO A 17 -6.50 12.93 2.34
C PRO A 17 -6.88 13.95 1.24
N LEU A 18 -7.95 14.71 1.47
CA LEU A 18 -8.41 15.81 0.61
C LEU A 18 -8.37 17.13 1.40
N THR A 19 -7.73 18.15 0.83
CA THR A 19 -7.77 19.52 1.35
C THR A 19 -8.50 20.43 0.36
N VAL A 20 -9.52 21.13 0.84
CA VAL A 20 -10.20 22.19 0.10
C VAL A 20 -9.58 23.52 0.53
N GLU A 21 -8.97 24.22 -0.42
CA GLU A 21 -8.26 25.48 -0.19
C GLU A 21 -9.02 26.65 -0.84
N ASP A 22 -8.99 27.82 -0.19
CA ASP A 22 -9.49 29.05 -0.78
C ASP A 22 -8.61 29.49 -1.95
N ARG A 23 -9.25 29.83 -3.06
CA ARG A 23 -8.58 30.20 -4.32
C ARG A 23 -7.74 31.47 -4.18
N ASN A 24 -8.11 32.39 -3.30
CA ASN A 24 -7.47 33.68 -3.18
C ASN A 24 -6.43 33.70 -2.06
N THR A 25 -6.73 33.11 -0.91
CA THR A 25 -5.85 33.16 0.27
C THR A 25 -4.98 31.91 0.45
N HIS A 26 -5.33 30.79 -0.22
CA HIS A 26 -4.77 29.46 0.02
C HIS A 26 -4.97 28.96 1.47
N ASP A 27 -5.90 29.57 2.21
CA ASP A 27 -6.29 29.06 3.52
C ASP A 27 -7.10 27.77 3.36
N ILE A 28 -6.94 26.87 4.33
CA ILE A 28 -7.70 25.62 4.35
C ILE A 28 -9.14 25.93 4.76
N ILE A 29 -10.07 25.65 3.85
CA ILE A 29 -11.51 25.74 4.10
C ILE A 29 -11.98 24.47 4.82
N LYS A 30 -11.60 23.30 4.30
CA LYS A 30 -12.04 21.98 4.78
C LYS A 30 -10.94 20.95 4.57
N SER A 31 -10.73 20.09 5.56
CA SER A 31 -9.91 18.89 5.42
C SER A 31 -10.79 17.66 5.59
N THR A 32 -10.78 16.78 4.59
CA THR A 32 -11.63 15.59 4.54
C THR A 32 -10.88 14.45 3.84
N THR A 33 -11.61 13.40 3.45
CA THR A 33 -11.11 12.25 2.71
C THR A 33 -11.86 12.13 1.39
N ILE A 34 -11.12 11.82 0.32
CA ILE A 34 -11.71 11.38 -0.95
C ILE A 34 -11.41 9.90 -1.12
N TYR A 35 -12.42 9.14 -1.56
CA TYR A 35 -12.27 7.73 -1.87
C TYR A 35 -11.97 7.60 -3.35
N LEU A 36 -10.82 7.00 -3.68
CA LEU A 36 -10.47 6.69 -5.06
C LEU A 36 -10.88 5.26 -5.36
N HIS A 37 -11.69 5.08 -6.38
CA HIS A 37 -11.89 3.82 -7.07
C HIS A 37 -10.89 3.73 -8.22
N VAL A 38 -10.08 2.68 -8.20
CA VAL A 38 -9.03 2.40 -9.18
C VAL A 38 -9.39 1.13 -9.91
N ALA A 39 -9.56 1.22 -11.23
CA ALA A 39 -9.94 0.10 -12.08
C ALA A 39 -9.13 0.11 -13.37
N ARG A 40 -9.24 -0.97 -14.14
CA ARG A 40 -8.70 -0.99 -15.50
C ARG A 40 -9.51 -0.04 -16.38
N SER A 41 -8.84 0.85 -17.09
CA SER A 41 -9.49 1.75 -18.03
C SER A 41 -10.10 0.99 -19.21
N GLN A 42 -11.24 1.49 -19.71
CA GLN A 42 -11.88 0.96 -20.92
C GLN A 42 -11.29 1.56 -22.20
N ILE A 43 -10.41 2.57 -22.09
CA ILE A 43 -9.75 3.19 -23.24
C ILE A 43 -8.78 2.19 -23.89
N SER A 44 -8.84 2.10 -25.23
CA SER A 44 -7.94 1.26 -26.01
C SER A 44 -6.48 1.58 -25.69
N ASN A 45 -5.72 0.53 -25.40
CA ASN A 45 -4.33 0.68 -25.04
C ASN A 45 -3.43 0.32 -26.23
N ASP A 46 -2.73 1.32 -26.73
CA ASP A 46 -1.80 1.16 -27.85
C ASP A 46 -0.43 0.61 -27.39
N ASP A 47 -0.11 0.67 -26.09
CA ASP A 47 1.15 0.15 -25.53
C ASP A 47 0.93 -1.18 -24.78
N PRO A 48 1.40 -2.32 -25.31
CA PRO A 48 1.23 -3.62 -24.69
C PRO A 48 1.95 -3.78 -23.34
N ASN A 49 2.88 -2.89 -22.99
CA ASN A 49 3.64 -2.95 -21.74
C ASN A 49 3.08 -2.05 -20.63
N PHE A 50 2.04 -1.29 -20.90
CA PHE A 50 1.36 -0.46 -19.93
C PHE A 50 -0.07 -0.97 -19.75
N THR A 51 -0.70 -0.76 -18.59
CA THR A 51 -2.14 -0.99 -18.43
C THR A 51 -2.74 0.34 -18.04
N ASN A 52 -3.65 0.86 -18.86
CA ASN A 52 -4.33 2.12 -18.57
C ASN A 52 -5.16 1.98 -17.29
N ILE A 53 -5.00 2.94 -16.39
CA ILE A 53 -5.64 2.96 -15.07
C ILE A 53 -6.74 4.01 -15.09
N SER A 54 -7.96 3.60 -14.76
CA SER A 54 -9.10 4.48 -14.52
C SER A 54 -9.14 4.84 -13.04
N ILE A 55 -9.16 6.13 -12.72
CA ILE A 55 -9.26 6.63 -11.34
C ILE A 55 -10.50 7.50 -11.24
N THR A 56 -11.43 7.08 -10.39
CA THR A 56 -12.64 7.84 -10.04
C THR A 56 -12.56 8.21 -8.56
N GLY A 57 -12.48 9.50 -8.26
CA GLY A 57 -12.49 10.03 -6.91
C GLY A 57 -13.87 10.53 -6.51
N VAL A 58 -14.38 10.07 -5.37
CA VAL A 58 -15.68 10.49 -4.83
C VAL A 58 -15.52 10.95 -3.40
N TYR A 59 -16.09 12.11 -3.09
CA TYR A 59 -16.22 12.64 -1.73
C TYR A 59 -17.62 13.23 -1.55
N GLN A 60 -17.93 13.69 -0.33
CA GLN A 60 -19.28 14.14 0.04
C GLN A 60 -19.89 15.14 -0.95
N ASP A 61 -19.08 16.06 -1.47
CA ASP A 61 -19.59 17.21 -2.22
C ASP A 61 -19.43 17.06 -3.74
N GLY A 62 -18.73 16.03 -4.25
CA GLY A 62 -18.49 15.90 -5.70
C GLY A 62 -17.78 14.62 -6.14
N SER A 63 -17.70 14.45 -7.47
CA SER A 63 -17.09 13.30 -8.14
C SER A 63 -16.14 13.75 -9.26
N PHE A 64 -15.00 13.08 -9.36
CA PHE A 64 -13.97 13.40 -10.33
C PHE A 64 -13.39 12.14 -10.96
N HIS A 65 -12.91 12.25 -12.20
CA HIS A 65 -12.40 11.12 -12.94
C HIS A 65 -11.21 11.49 -13.84
N THR A 66 -10.31 10.54 -14.04
CA THR A 66 -9.23 10.62 -15.03
C THR A 66 -8.79 9.21 -15.42
N ASP A 67 -8.26 9.09 -16.63
CA ASP A 67 -7.58 7.89 -17.11
C ASP A 67 -6.07 8.17 -17.20
N ILE A 68 -5.29 7.44 -16.42
CA ILE A 68 -3.84 7.41 -16.56
C ILE A 68 -3.50 6.52 -17.74
N THR A 69 -3.21 7.16 -18.87
CA THR A 69 -2.66 6.53 -20.06
C THR A 69 -1.13 6.44 -20.01
N ALA A 70 -0.53 5.66 -20.93
CA ALA A 70 0.91 5.61 -21.09
C ALA A 70 1.52 7.01 -21.31
N GLU A 71 0.85 7.88 -22.07
CA GLU A 71 1.29 9.26 -22.30
C GLU A 71 1.22 10.10 -21.02
N LEU A 72 0.08 10.06 -20.31
CA LEU A 72 -0.09 10.82 -19.08
C LEU A 72 0.94 10.38 -18.03
N SER A 73 1.20 9.08 -17.91
CA SER A 73 2.18 8.51 -16.97
C SER A 73 3.58 9.14 -17.09
N GLN A 74 3.96 9.55 -18.31
CA GLN A 74 5.25 10.18 -18.59
C GLN A 74 5.32 11.66 -18.15
N SER A 75 4.18 12.27 -17.87
CA SER A 75 4.07 13.67 -17.46
C SER A 75 3.80 13.85 -15.96
N ILE A 76 3.31 12.81 -15.29
CA ILE A 76 2.95 12.85 -13.86
C ILE A 76 4.15 13.19 -12.99
N PHE A 77 5.28 12.48 -13.18
CA PHE A 77 6.45 12.63 -12.32
C PHE A 77 7.31 13.82 -12.72
N ARG A 78 7.64 14.66 -11.73
CA ARG A 78 8.47 15.85 -11.87
C ARG A 78 9.76 15.64 -11.07
N GLY A 79 10.90 15.75 -11.75
CA GLY A 79 12.22 15.67 -11.11
C GLY A 79 12.72 14.24 -10.87
N GLY A 80 14.03 14.04 -11.00
CA GLY A 80 14.68 12.73 -11.08
C GLY A 80 14.73 11.89 -9.80
N ARG A 81 13.77 12.04 -8.87
CA ARG A 81 13.69 11.20 -7.66
C ARG A 81 13.13 9.82 -7.95
N VAL A 82 12.24 9.71 -8.94
CA VAL A 82 11.79 8.41 -9.45
C VAL A 82 12.44 8.19 -10.82
N PRO A 83 13.25 7.15 -11.02
CA PRO A 83 13.79 6.79 -12.32
C PRO A 83 12.68 6.55 -13.34
N LYS A 84 12.82 7.07 -14.56
CA LYS A 84 11.81 6.91 -15.64
C LYS A 84 11.40 5.46 -15.91
N LYS A 85 12.33 4.52 -15.74
CA LYS A 85 12.09 3.08 -15.94
C LYS A 85 11.13 2.49 -14.91
N GLU A 86 10.95 3.15 -13.77
CA GLU A 86 10.16 2.68 -12.64
C GLU A 86 8.84 3.46 -12.51
N TRP A 87 8.56 4.43 -13.38
CA TRP A 87 7.34 5.23 -13.29
C TRP A 87 6.08 4.37 -13.35
N THR A 88 6.04 3.40 -14.27
CA THR A 88 4.90 2.47 -14.40
C THR A 88 4.72 1.62 -13.14
N SER A 89 5.79 1.03 -12.60
CA SER A 89 5.69 0.18 -11.40
C SER A 89 5.35 1.00 -10.16
N VAL A 90 5.83 2.24 -10.07
CA VAL A 90 5.45 3.16 -8.99
C VAL A 90 3.99 3.57 -9.12
N LEU A 91 3.48 3.85 -10.32
CA LEU A 91 2.05 4.16 -10.51
C LEU A 91 1.16 2.96 -10.22
N ALA A 92 1.53 1.75 -10.63
CA ALA A 92 0.80 0.53 -10.27
C ALA A 92 0.79 0.32 -8.74
N GLY A 93 1.92 0.53 -8.07
CA GLY A 93 1.98 0.45 -6.61
C GLY A 93 1.24 1.56 -5.88
N LEU A 94 1.15 2.75 -6.49
CA LEU A 94 0.41 3.90 -5.97
C LEU A 94 -1.06 3.93 -6.39
N PHE A 95 -1.49 3.16 -7.38
CA PHE A 95 -2.88 3.08 -7.82
C PHE A 95 -3.13 1.65 -8.29
N PRO A 96 -3.18 0.70 -7.35
CA PRO A 96 -3.27 -0.72 -7.66
C PRO A 96 -4.63 -1.07 -8.26
N ILE A 97 -4.66 -1.77 -9.38
CA ILE A 97 -5.91 -2.32 -9.93
C ILE A 97 -6.29 -3.56 -9.12
N ASP A 98 -5.29 -4.38 -8.78
CA ASP A 98 -5.43 -5.55 -7.92
C ASP A 98 -4.56 -5.38 -6.65
N GLU A 99 -4.95 -6.02 -5.53
CA GLU A 99 -4.21 -5.86 -4.25
C GLU A 99 -2.74 -6.32 -4.35
N GLU A 100 -2.45 -7.24 -5.27
CA GLU A 100 -1.12 -7.78 -5.56
C GLU A 100 -0.18 -6.76 -6.24
N ASP A 101 -0.71 -5.67 -6.83
CA ASP A 101 0.07 -4.67 -7.58
C ASP A 101 0.89 -3.73 -6.68
N ARG A 102 0.77 -3.84 -5.34
CA ARG A 102 1.36 -2.90 -4.36
C ARG A 102 2.88 -3.06 -4.12
N ASP A 103 3.58 -3.83 -4.94
CA ASP A 103 4.88 -4.42 -4.59
C ASP A 103 6.12 -3.56 -4.89
N SER A 104 5.99 -2.23 -4.96
CA SER A 104 7.13 -1.33 -5.21
C SER A 104 7.68 -0.73 -3.91
N GLU A 105 8.96 -1.01 -3.58
CA GLU A 105 9.63 -0.39 -2.42
C GLU A 105 9.61 1.15 -2.48
N ILE A 106 9.55 1.73 -3.68
CA ILE A 106 9.52 3.19 -3.88
C ILE A 106 8.13 3.73 -3.60
N SER A 107 7.05 3.05 -4.02
CA SER A 107 5.69 3.50 -3.72
C SER A 107 5.41 3.53 -2.21
N GLN A 108 6.03 2.64 -1.43
CA GLN A 108 5.94 2.63 0.04
C GLN A 108 6.52 3.88 0.70
N ARG A 109 7.38 4.63 0.03
CA ARG A 109 7.97 5.90 0.52
C ARG A 109 7.25 7.14 -0.01
N LEU A 110 6.15 6.93 -0.71
CA LEU A 110 5.33 7.97 -1.30
C LEU A 110 3.95 7.97 -0.66
N GLN A 111 3.34 9.16 -0.62
CA GLN A 111 1.99 9.38 -0.14
C GLN A 111 1.22 10.16 -1.20
N VAL A 112 -0.06 9.84 -1.34
CA VAL A 112 -0.96 10.51 -2.28
C VAL A 112 -1.91 11.40 -1.48
N GLU A 113 -2.08 12.63 -1.94
CA GLU A 113 -3.01 13.60 -1.38
C GLU A 113 -3.76 14.31 -2.51
N ALA A 114 -4.96 14.77 -2.19
CA ALA A 114 -5.84 15.48 -3.10
C ALA A 114 -6.04 16.92 -2.63
N ARG A 115 -6.16 17.84 -3.58
CA ARG A 115 -6.44 19.25 -3.32
C ARG A 115 -7.49 19.78 -4.28
N LEU A 116 -8.49 20.47 -3.73
CA LEU A 116 -9.53 21.16 -4.48
C LEU A 116 -9.46 22.66 -4.20
N MET A 117 -9.58 23.49 -5.25
CA MET A 117 -9.54 24.95 -5.16
C MET A 117 -10.96 25.52 -5.23
N ALA A 118 -11.45 26.06 -4.12
CA ALA A 118 -12.79 26.61 -4.00
C ALA A 118 -12.77 28.07 -3.51
N LEU A 119 -13.92 28.73 -3.45
CA LEU A 119 -14.06 30.03 -2.77
C LEU A 119 -14.63 29.79 -1.37
N GLN A 120 -14.06 30.44 -0.36
CA GLN A 120 -14.53 30.32 1.03
C GLN A 120 -16.00 30.74 1.20
N SER A 121 -16.50 31.64 0.36
CA SER A 121 -17.90 32.06 0.35
C SER A 121 -18.90 30.95 -0.05
N GLN A 122 -18.41 29.84 -0.62
CA GLN A 122 -19.23 28.71 -1.04
C GLN A 122 -19.44 27.69 0.09
N TYR A 123 -18.76 27.86 1.24
CA TYR A 123 -18.86 26.91 2.35
C TYR A 123 -19.42 27.58 3.60
N ASP A 124 -20.21 26.84 4.37
CA ASP A 124 -20.68 27.28 5.67
C ASP A 124 -19.48 27.35 6.64
N PRO A 125 -19.21 28.50 7.29
CA PRO A 125 -18.06 28.64 8.20
C PRO A 125 -18.15 27.79 9.47
N LEU A 126 -19.35 27.35 9.87
CA LEU A 126 -19.61 26.56 11.07
C LEU A 126 -19.62 25.07 10.79
N THR A 127 -20.23 24.64 9.67
CA THR A 127 -20.36 23.21 9.35
C THR A 127 -19.32 22.71 8.34
N GLY A 128 -18.76 23.60 7.51
CA GLY A 128 -17.88 23.21 6.40
C GLY A 128 -18.62 22.49 5.27
N ASP A 129 -19.95 22.58 5.23
CA ASP A 129 -20.75 22.05 4.14
C ASP A 129 -20.82 23.03 2.97
N LEU A 130 -20.98 22.48 1.76
CA LEU A 130 -21.13 23.27 0.56
C LEU A 130 -22.51 23.96 0.56
N LEU A 131 -22.51 25.27 0.33
CA LEU A 131 -23.72 26.08 0.17
C LEU A 131 -24.20 25.98 -1.28
N GLU A 132 -25.52 25.90 -1.48
CA GLU A 132 -26.12 26.02 -2.81
C GLU A 132 -25.80 27.41 -3.39
N SER A 133 -24.90 27.45 -4.37
CA SER A 133 -24.47 28.67 -5.06
C SER A 133 -24.33 28.41 -6.55
N ASP A 134 -24.48 29.46 -7.37
CA ASP A 134 -24.45 29.35 -8.83
C ASP A 134 -23.07 28.93 -9.38
N ASP A 135 -21.99 29.14 -8.61
CA ASP A 135 -20.65 28.64 -8.91
C ASP A 135 -20.37 27.40 -8.05
N ASP A 136 -20.38 26.21 -8.67
CA ASP A 136 -20.04 24.96 -7.99
C ASP A 136 -18.51 24.76 -7.97
N PRO A 137 -17.84 24.70 -6.79
CA PRO A 137 -16.42 24.40 -6.72
C PRO A 137 -16.05 23.03 -7.31
N ASN A 138 -17.00 22.09 -7.37
CA ASN A 138 -16.80 20.77 -7.98
C ASN A 138 -16.78 20.80 -9.51
N SER A 139 -17.06 21.93 -10.15
CA SER A 139 -16.85 22.10 -11.60
C SER A 139 -15.36 22.20 -11.97
N GLY A 140 -14.49 22.53 -11.02
CA GLY A 140 -13.05 22.61 -11.21
C GLY A 140 -12.39 21.23 -11.27
N ALA A 141 -11.13 21.19 -11.72
CA ALA A 141 -10.32 19.99 -11.64
C ALA A 141 -9.76 19.81 -10.22
N LEU A 142 -9.77 18.57 -9.72
CA LEU A 142 -9.15 18.19 -8.46
C LEU A 142 -7.70 17.79 -8.71
N ALA A 143 -6.75 18.42 -8.02
CA ALA A 143 -5.34 18.11 -8.16
C ALA A 143 -4.92 16.97 -7.22
N VAL A 144 -4.40 15.88 -7.78
CA VAL A 144 -3.75 14.79 -7.04
C VAL A 144 -2.25 15.03 -7.02
N SER A 145 -1.66 15.04 -5.84
CA SER A 145 -0.22 15.19 -5.64
C SER A 145 0.37 13.94 -4.99
N ILE A 146 1.51 13.51 -5.53
CA ILE A 146 2.31 12.41 -5.00
C ILE A 146 3.50 13.05 -4.30
N LYS A 147 3.63 12.83 -2.98
CA LYS A 147 4.68 13.42 -2.14
C LYS A 147 5.55 12.35 -1.49
N THR A 148 6.77 12.67 -1.12
CA THR A 148 7.58 11.80 -0.25
C THR A 148 7.05 11.78 1.17
N THR A 149 7.29 10.68 1.89
CA THR A 149 6.99 10.53 3.33
C THR A 149 8.11 11.08 4.23
N ASP A 150 9.04 11.85 3.67
CA ASP A 150 10.12 12.51 4.41
C ASP A 150 9.58 13.58 5.37
N LYS A 151 10.38 13.97 6.38
CA LYS A 151 10.03 15.06 7.33
C LYS A 151 9.67 16.39 6.64
N LEU A 152 10.22 16.62 5.45
CA LEU A 152 9.85 17.71 4.55
C LEU A 152 9.30 17.05 3.28
N PRO A 153 7.97 16.91 3.15
CA PRO A 153 7.38 16.21 2.02
C PRO A 153 7.60 17.03 0.74
N LEU A 154 8.21 16.42 -0.26
CA LEU A 154 8.37 17.03 -1.58
C LEU A 154 7.42 16.37 -2.58
N THR A 155 6.75 17.19 -3.38
CA THR A 155 5.93 16.71 -4.50
C THR A 155 6.83 16.14 -5.58
N VAL A 156 6.72 14.83 -5.82
CA VAL A 156 7.44 14.10 -6.88
C VAL A 156 6.60 13.94 -8.14
N GLY A 157 5.30 14.13 -8.05
CA GLY A 157 4.41 14.11 -9.21
C GLY A 157 3.04 14.68 -8.91
N SER A 158 2.30 15.04 -9.95
CA SER A 158 0.95 15.56 -9.82
C SER A 158 0.16 15.39 -11.11
N PHE A 159 -1.13 15.17 -11.00
CA PHE A 159 -2.08 15.16 -12.11
C PHE A 159 -3.45 15.63 -11.64
N ASP A 160 -4.33 15.94 -12.58
CA ASP A 160 -5.66 16.47 -12.27
C ASP A 160 -6.75 15.45 -12.64
N LEU A 161 -7.77 15.37 -11.79
CA LEU A 161 -9.04 14.67 -12.04
C LEU A 161 -10.07 15.69 -12.51
N ALA A 162 -10.76 15.41 -13.61
CA ALA A 162 -11.81 16.27 -14.13
C ALA A 162 -13.14 15.99 -13.42
N ALA A 163 -13.95 17.03 -13.19
CA ALA A 163 -15.30 16.88 -12.68
C ALA A 163 -16.14 15.98 -13.60
N VAL A 164 -16.90 15.05 -13.01
CA VAL A 164 -17.75 14.13 -13.78
C VAL A 164 -19.05 13.81 -13.04
N GLU A 165 -20.11 13.57 -13.80
CA GLU A 165 -21.32 12.92 -13.31
C GLU A 165 -21.13 11.39 -13.41
N LEU A 166 -21.25 10.70 -12.28
CA LEU A 166 -21.10 9.25 -12.25
C LEU A 166 -22.25 8.56 -12.98
N ASP A 167 -21.95 7.46 -13.65
CA ASP A 167 -22.98 6.58 -14.22
C ASP A 167 -23.76 5.86 -13.10
N GLU A 168 -24.86 5.17 -13.44
CA GLU A 168 -25.69 4.48 -12.44
C GLU A 168 -24.91 3.43 -11.62
N HIS A 169 -23.81 2.88 -12.17
CA HIS A 169 -23.03 1.81 -11.55
C HIS A 169 -22.01 2.36 -10.55
N GLN A 170 -21.29 3.42 -10.91
CA GLN A 170 -20.35 4.14 -10.05
C GLN A 170 -21.07 5.10 -9.10
N GLY A 171 -22.25 5.60 -9.45
CA GLY A 171 -23.08 6.45 -8.59
C GLY A 171 -23.77 5.67 -7.46
N ASN A 172 -23.84 4.34 -7.55
CA ASN A 172 -24.43 3.50 -6.52
C ASN A 172 -23.46 3.25 -5.36
N LEU A 173 -23.68 3.94 -4.25
CA LEU A 173 -22.89 3.78 -3.02
C LEU A 173 -22.84 2.34 -2.50
N PHE A 174 -23.88 1.53 -2.71
CA PHE A 174 -23.85 0.13 -2.27
C PHE A 174 -22.79 -0.68 -3.01
N ASN A 175 -22.56 -0.40 -4.29
CA ASN A 175 -21.50 -1.06 -5.05
C ASN A 175 -20.11 -0.73 -4.48
N TRP A 176 -19.90 0.52 -4.04
CA TRP A 176 -18.67 0.93 -3.37
C TRP A 176 -18.49 0.23 -2.03
N LEU A 177 -19.55 0.17 -1.23
CA LEU A 177 -19.54 -0.50 0.08
C LEU A 177 -19.28 -2.00 -0.05
N ASP A 178 -19.89 -2.65 -1.02
CA ASP A 178 -19.69 -4.08 -1.29
C ASP A 178 -18.25 -4.37 -1.70
N LEU A 179 -17.66 -3.53 -2.57
CA LEU A 179 -16.27 -3.67 -2.96
C LEU A 179 -15.31 -3.45 -1.77
N ILE A 180 -15.49 -2.38 -0.99
CA ILE A 180 -14.71 -2.13 0.23
C ILE A 180 -14.84 -3.29 1.22
N HIS A 181 -16.06 -3.83 1.39
CA HIS A 181 -16.31 -4.95 2.29
C HIS A 181 -15.62 -6.23 1.80
N GLY A 182 -15.66 -6.49 0.48
CA GLY A 182 -14.94 -7.59 -0.16
C GLY A 182 -13.43 -7.51 0.09
N GLN A 183 -12.83 -6.34 -0.17
CA GLN A 183 -11.40 -6.08 0.08
C GLN A 183 -11.03 -6.30 1.55
N ARG A 184 -11.83 -5.74 2.48
CA ARG A 184 -11.59 -5.92 3.91
C ARG A 184 -11.66 -7.39 4.34
N THR A 185 -12.60 -8.14 3.77
CA THR A 185 -12.78 -9.57 4.09
C THR A 185 -11.60 -10.39 3.57
N ALA A 186 -11.14 -10.12 2.34
CA ALA A 186 -9.95 -10.73 1.76
C ALA A 186 -8.72 -10.46 2.64
N MET A 187 -8.45 -9.19 2.95
CA MET A 187 -7.34 -8.77 3.81
C MET A 187 -7.41 -9.40 5.21
N SER A 188 -8.61 -9.50 5.81
CA SER A 188 -8.78 -10.14 7.12
C SER A 188 -8.41 -11.62 7.08
N SER A 189 -8.81 -12.33 6.01
CA SER A 189 -8.48 -13.75 5.84
C SER A 189 -6.97 -13.98 5.67
N GLU A 190 -6.30 -13.09 4.94
CA GLU A 190 -4.85 -13.16 4.74
C GLU A 190 -4.10 -12.90 6.05
N ILE A 191 -4.54 -11.92 6.84
CA ILE A 191 -3.98 -11.64 8.18
C ILE A 191 -4.11 -12.87 9.09
N GLU A 192 -5.24 -13.57 9.07
CA GLU A 192 -5.43 -14.80 9.85
C GLU A 192 -4.46 -15.91 9.41
N LEU A 193 -4.28 -16.08 8.11
CA LEU A 193 -3.34 -17.05 7.54
C LEU A 193 -1.89 -16.72 7.93
N LEU A 194 -1.49 -15.46 7.80
CA LEU A 194 -0.17 -14.97 8.19
C LEU A 194 0.08 -15.14 9.69
N LYS A 195 -0.90 -14.83 10.55
CA LYS A 195 -0.81 -15.07 12.01
C LYS A 195 -0.58 -16.54 12.32
N LYS A 196 -1.32 -17.43 11.66
CA LYS A 196 -1.14 -18.88 11.83
C LYS A 196 0.26 -19.31 11.39
N ARG A 197 0.74 -18.78 10.26
CA ARG A 197 2.09 -19.07 9.74
C ARG A 197 3.18 -18.60 10.70
N ILE A 198 3.07 -17.39 11.24
CA ILE A 198 3.99 -16.84 12.25
C ILE A 198 4.03 -17.74 13.47
N SER A 199 2.87 -18.13 14.02
CA SER A 199 2.81 -19.01 15.20
C SER A 199 3.47 -20.38 14.94
N THR A 200 3.28 -20.96 13.75
CA THR A 200 3.99 -22.19 13.36
C THR A 200 5.50 -21.98 13.27
N LEU A 201 5.96 -20.89 12.65
CA LEU A 201 7.38 -20.58 12.55
C LEU A 201 8.03 -20.33 13.91
N GLU A 202 7.31 -19.69 14.85
CA GLU A 202 7.77 -19.50 16.23
C GLU A 202 7.93 -20.84 16.97
N GLN A 203 6.98 -21.76 16.80
CA GLN A 203 7.06 -23.11 17.37
C GLN A 203 8.24 -23.91 16.78
N GLU A 204 8.43 -23.86 15.46
CA GLU A 204 9.57 -24.49 14.79
C GLU A 204 10.89 -23.89 15.26
N ASN A 205 10.98 -22.56 15.40
CA ASN A 205 12.17 -21.89 15.89
C ASN A 205 12.51 -22.30 17.33
N PHE A 206 11.49 -22.39 18.20
CA PHE A 206 11.65 -22.86 19.56
C PHE A 206 12.17 -24.30 19.61
N ALA A 207 11.58 -25.21 18.82
CA ALA A 207 12.02 -26.60 18.75
C ALA A 207 13.47 -26.73 18.26
N VAL A 208 13.86 -25.94 17.24
CA VAL A 208 15.23 -25.91 16.73
C VAL A 208 16.21 -25.40 17.80
N ARG A 209 15.86 -24.34 18.53
CA ARG A 209 16.71 -23.83 19.63
C ARG A 209 16.88 -24.86 20.75
N ALA A 210 15.80 -25.51 21.18
CA ALA A 210 15.85 -26.55 22.21
C ALA A 210 16.71 -27.75 21.76
N ASN A 211 16.60 -28.16 20.49
CA ASN A 211 17.44 -29.20 19.91
C ASN A 211 18.91 -28.78 19.83
N TYR A 212 19.19 -27.54 19.46
CA TYR A 212 20.54 -26.98 19.43
C TYR A 212 21.18 -26.98 20.83
N GLU A 213 20.45 -26.52 21.85
CA GLU A 213 20.93 -26.54 23.24
C GLU A 213 21.20 -27.96 23.75
N THR A 214 20.30 -28.89 23.44
CA THR A 214 20.45 -30.31 23.79
C THR A 214 21.67 -30.92 23.10
N SER A 215 21.84 -30.64 21.81
CA SER A 215 23.00 -31.08 21.03
C SER A 215 24.30 -30.50 21.59
N ALA A 216 24.33 -29.19 21.89
CA ALA A 216 25.49 -28.53 22.48
C ALA A 216 25.88 -29.13 23.84
N LYS A 217 24.90 -29.49 24.68
CA LYS A 217 25.14 -30.19 25.94
C LYS A 217 25.74 -31.58 25.72
N SER A 218 25.17 -32.37 24.80
CA SER A 218 25.68 -33.69 24.44
C SER A 218 27.11 -33.63 23.89
N HIS A 219 27.40 -32.65 23.03
CA HIS A 219 28.75 -32.43 22.51
C HIS A 219 29.76 -32.13 23.63
N ARG A 220 29.42 -31.26 24.59
CA ARG A 220 30.30 -31.00 25.75
C ARG A 220 30.55 -32.26 26.56
N MET A 221 29.52 -33.07 26.83
CA MET A 221 29.68 -34.34 27.55
C MET A 221 30.61 -35.32 26.81
N ILE A 222 30.53 -35.38 25.49
CA ILE A 222 31.42 -36.21 24.67
C ILE A 222 32.87 -35.70 24.75
N VAL A 223 33.08 -34.38 24.68
CA VAL A 223 34.42 -33.78 24.81
C VAL A 223 35.00 -34.10 26.19
N ASP A 224 34.24 -33.89 27.26
CA ASP A 224 34.69 -34.16 28.63
C ASP A 224 35.05 -35.65 28.84
N ASP A 225 34.24 -36.58 28.30
CA ASP A 225 34.51 -38.03 28.35
C ASP A 225 35.78 -38.41 27.56
N LEU A 226 35.99 -37.81 26.38
CA LEU A 226 37.19 -38.02 25.58
C LEU A 226 38.44 -37.50 26.29
N GLU A 227 38.38 -36.31 26.89
CA GLU A 227 39.48 -35.76 27.67
C GLU A 227 39.82 -36.64 28.87
N GLN A 228 38.82 -37.10 29.64
CA GLN A 228 39.03 -38.00 30.77
C GLN A 228 39.69 -39.31 30.35
N LYS A 229 39.21 -39.94 29.27
CA LYS A 229 39.82 -41.17 28.73
C LYS A 229 41.25 -40.94 28.25
N PHE A 230 41.53 -39.78 27.67
CA PHE A 230 42.88 -39.42 27.24
C PHE A 230 43.84 -39.30 28.44
N TYR A 231 43.41 -38.61 29.51
CA TYR A 231 44.21 -38.50 30.73
C TYR A 231 44.43 -39.85 31.42
N GLN A 232 43.41 -40.70 31.52
CA GLN A 232 43.55 -42.06 32.07
C GLN A 232 44.60 -42.89 31.31
N LEU A 233 44.57 -42.83 29.97
CA LEU A 233 45.57 -43.50 29.13
C LEU A 233 46.97 -42.92 29.33
N LEU A 234 47.08 -41.60 29.45
CA LEU A 234 48.35 -40.90 29.69
C LEU A 234 48.97 -41.32 31.03
N ASP A 235 48.17 -41.36 32.09
CA ASP A 235 48.60 -41.73 33.43
C ASP A 235 49.01 -43.22 33.48
N SER A 236 48.22 -44.10 32.87
CA SER A 236 48.57 -45.52 32.74
C SER A 236 49.90 -45.73 32.00
N LYS A 237 50.14 -44.98 30.92
CA LYS A 237 51.41 -44.99 30.19
C LYS A 237 52.56 -44.49 31.07
N LYS A 238 52.35 -43.42 31.85
CA LYS A 238 53.35 -42.83 32.75
C LYS A 238 53.72 -43.80 33.88
N GLU A 239 52.75 -44.45 34.50
CA GLU A 239 52.98 -45.51 35.51
C GLU A 239 53.79 -46.67 34.93
N THR A 240 53.44 -47.11 33.71
CA THR A 240 54.19 -48.19 33.04
C THR A 240 55.66 -47.80 32.86
N ILE A 241 55.95 -46.58 32.39
CA ILE A 241 57.32 -46.07 32.24
C ILE A 241 58.05 -46.02 33.59
N TRP A 242 57.41 -45.51 34.64
CA TRP A 242 58.00 -45.45 35.98
C TRP A 242 58.30 -46.83 36.56
N SER A 243 57.49 -47.84 36.27
CA SER A 243 57.77 -49.21 36.71
C SER A 243 58.93 -49.89 35.96
N LEU A 244 59.31 -49.37 34.80
CA LEU A 244 60.39 -49.87 33.95
C LEU A 244 61.72 -49.11 34.11
N THR A 245 61.70 -47.99 34.84
CA THR A 245 62.87 -47.12 35.08
C THR A 245 63.39 -47.31 36.50
#